data_AF-A0A838HEG6-F1
#
_entry.id   AF-A0A838HEG6-F1
#
_cell.length_a   1.000
_cell.length_b   1.000
_cell.length_c   1.000
_cell.angle_alpha   90.00
_cell.angle_beta   90.00
_cell.angle_gamma   90.00
#
_symmetry.space_group_name_H-M   'P 1'
#
loop_
_entity.id
_entity.type
_entity.pdbx_description
1 polymer ?
#
loop_
_entity_poly.entity_id
_entity_poly.type
_entity_poly.pdbx_seq_one_letter_code
_entity_poly.pdbx_strand_id
1 'polypeptide(L)'
;GRDAPSITLDEAAGMLLALAAAPPTRGGFLVAFFLFRALDILKPPPASSLQRLPGGWGVVADDLAAGVLAGGVLLLPRVIGWRPAWLFGTS
;
A
#
# COMPACT_ATOMS: atom_id res chain seq x y z
N GLY A 1 -9.58 15.38 19.73
CA GLY A 1 -9.12 13.97 19.80
C GLY A 1 -10.07 13.04 19.07
N ARG A 2 -10.43 13.35 17.82
CA ARG A 2 -11.30 12.49 16.99
C ARG A 2 -10.55 11.90 15.78
N ASP A 3 -9.23 12.01 15.80
CA ASP A 3 -8.37 11.75 14.65
C ASP A 3 -7.69 10.38 14.74
N ALA A 4 -7.27 9.94 15.93
CA ALA A 4 -6.52 8.69 16.11
C ALA A 4 -7.24 7.40 15.62
N PRO A 5 -8.57 7.22 15.85
CA PRO A 5 -9.27 6.04 15.35
C PRO A 5 -9.46 6.05 13.83
N SER A 6 -9.69 7.23 13.23
CA SER A 6 -9.84 7.38 11.77
C SER A 6 -8.53 7.04 11.09
N ILE A 7 -7.43 7.64 11.55
CA ILE A 7 -6.08 7.42 11.00
C ILE A 7 -5.73 5.92 11.00
N THR A 8 -6.06 5.20 12.07
CA THR A 8 -5.79 3.75 12.13
C THR A 8 -6.60 2.96 11.08
N LEU A 9 -7.85 3.35 10.84
CA LEU A 9 -8.69 2.71 9.80
C LEU A 9 -8.20 3.02 8.39
N ASP A 10 -7.66 4.22 8.19
CA ASP A 10 -7.12 4.69 6.91
C ASP A 10 -5.86 3.90 6.54
N GLU A 11 -4.92 3.75 7.48
CA GLU A 11 -3.74 2.90 7.33
C GLU A 11 -4.13 1.44 7.05
N ALA A 12 -5.14 0.93 7.77
CA ALA A 12 -5.62 -0.43 7.58
C ALA A 12 -6.23 -0.63 6.18
N ALA A 13 -7.00 0.34 5.67
CA ALA A 13 -7.58 0.30 4.34
C ALA A 13 -6.48 0.31 3.26
N GLY A 14 -5.48 1.18 3.37
CA GLY A 14 -4.33 1.22 2.48
C GLY A 14 -3.53 -0.09 2.48
N MET A 15 -3.27 -0.65 3.66
CA MET A 15 -2.56 -1.92 3.81
C MET A 15 -3.35 -3.08 3.20
N LEU A 16 -4.68 -3.12 3.36
CA LEU A 16 -5.54 -4.14 2.75
C LEU A 16 -5.49 -4.07 1.22
N LEU A 17 -5.43 -2.87 0.63
CA LEU A 17 -5.25 -2.72 -0.82
C LEU A 17 -3.91 -3.30 -1.29
N ALA A 18 -2.82 -3.03 -0.58
CA ALA A 18 -1.51 -3.61 -0.90
C ALA A 18 -1.52 -5.14 -0.80
N LEU A 19 -2.14 -5.68 0.27
CA LEU A 19 -2.27 -7.13 0.46
C LEU A 19 -3.15 -7.80 -0.60
N ALA A 20 -4.22 -7.15 -1.05
CA ALA A 20 -5.11 -7.69 -2.08
C ALA A 20 -4.37 -7.94 -3.41
N ALA A 21 -3.33 -7.16 -3.70
CA ALA A 21 -2.46 -7.32 -4.86
C ALA A 21 -1.31 -8.32 -4.62
N ALA A 22 -0.99 -8.61 -3.36
CA ALA A 22 0.12 -9.50 -3.01
C ALA A 22 -0.17 -10.96 -3.40
N PRO A 23 0.84 -11.74 -3.78
CA PRO A 23 0.71 -13.20 -3.77
C PRO A 23 0.35 -13.69 -2.36
N PRO A 24 -0.53 -14.71 -2.22
CA PRO A 24 -0.91 -15.27 -0.93
C PRO A 24 0.20 -16.17 -0.37
N THR A 25 1.40 -15.61 -0.22
CA THR A 25 2.61 -16.26 0.26
C THR A 25 3.22 -15.41 1.36
N ARG A 26 4.07 -16.03 2.21
CA ARG A 26 4.79 -15.28 3.26
C ARG A 26 5.63 -14.16 2.67
N GLY A 27 6.33 -14.41 1.55
CA GLY A 27 7.12 -13.39 0.87
C GLY A 27 6.26 -12.27 0.29
N GLY A 28 5.12 -12.60 -0.33
CA GLY A 28 4.18 -11.62 -0.86
C GLY A 28 3.64 -10.67 0.21
N PHE A 29 3.21 -11.22 1.35
CA PHE A 29 2.71 -10.41 2.46
C PHE A 29 3.79 -9.52 3.10
N LEU A 30 5.01 -10.04 3.26
CA LEU A 30 6.12 -9.24 3.79
C LEU A 30 6.48 -8.08 2.86
N VAL A 31 6.60 -8.34 1.54
CA VAL A 31 6.88 -7.29 0.57
C VAL A 31 5.76 -6.25 0.56
N ALA A 32 4.49 -6.67 0.60
CA ALA A 32 3.36 -5.76 0.65
C ALA A 32 3.39 -4.85 1.89
N PHE A 33 3.69 -5.42 3.07
CA PHE A 33 3.80 -4.66 4.31
C PHE A 33 4.90 -3.59 4.24
N PHE A 34 6.12 -4.00 3.87
CA PHE A 34 7.24 -3.06 3.83
C PHE A 34 7.08 -2.01 2.74
N LEU A 35 6.53 -2.39 1.59
CA LEU A 35 6.30 -1.46 0.50
C LEU A 35 5.22 -0.43 0.83
N PHE A 36 4.09 -0.87 1.39
CA PHE A 36 3.06 0.03 1.89
C PHE A 36 3.64 1.00 2.91
N ARG A 37 4.36 0.50 3.94
CA ARG A 37 4.96 1.36 4.98
C ARG A 37 6.00 2.33 4.42
N ALA A 38 6.81 1.91 3.46
CA ALA A 38 7.76 2.81 2.81
C ALA A 38 7.03 3.94 2.06
N LEU A 39 5.95 3.62 1.33
CA LEU A 39 5.20 4.60 0.54
C LEU A 39 4.35 5.55 1.41
N ASP A 40 3.75 5.03 2.47
CA ASP A 40 3.01 5.78 3.49
C ASP A 40 3.93 6.79 4.23
N ILE A 41 5.17 6.40 4.55
CA ILE A 41 6.17 7.29 5.17
C ILE A 41 6.73 8.30 4.16
N LEU A 42 7.09 7.85 2.95
CA LEU A 42 7.76 8.69 1.94
C LEU A 42 6.83 9.69 1.27
N LYS A 43 5.53 9.38 1.16
CA LYS A 43 4.50 10.21 0.52
C LYS A 43 4.95 10.81 -0.81
N PRO A 44 5.34 9.99 -1.80
CA PRO A 44 5.82 10.51 -3.07
C PRO A 44 4.75 11.40 -3.75
N PRO A 45 5.12 12.56 -4.31
CA PRO A 45 4.18 13.41 -5.04
C PRO A 45 3.57 12.61 -6.21
N PRO A 46 2.25 12.73 -6.49
CA PRO A 46 1.36 13.84 -6.16
C PRO A 46 0.55 13.67 -4.86
N ALA A 47 0.72 12.58 -4.11
CA ALA A 47 -0.06 12.30 -2.89
C ALA A 47 0.00 13.46 -1.88
N SER A 48 1.17 14.05 -1.67
CA SER A 48 1.36 15.23 -0.81
C SER A 48 0.48 16.45 -1.15
N SER A 49 -0.12 16.52 -2.35
CA SER A 49 -1.04 17.60 -2.75
C SER A 49 -2.47 17.39 -2.27
N LEU A 50 -2.85 16.14 -1.93
CA LEU A 50 -4.18 15.77 -1.42
C LEU A 50 -4.36 16.14 0.06
N GLN A 51 -3.27 16.38 0.80
CA GLN A 51 -3.31 16.90 2.18
C GLN A 51 -3.98 18.27 2.32
N ARG A 52 -4.23 18.98 1.21
CA ARG A 52 -4.97 20.25 1.19
C ARG A 52 -6.48 20.08 1.28
N LEU A 53 -7.00 18.85 1.28
CA LEU A 53 -8.42 18.59 1.42
C LEU A 53 -8.88 18.86 2.87
N PRO A 54 -9.92 19.69 3.07
CA PRO A 54 -10.42 20.02 4.40
C PRO A 54 -11.04 18.78 5.07
N GLY A 55 -10.85 18.66 6.40
CA GLY A 55 -11.60 17.69 7.22
C GLY A 55 -11.02 16.28 7.32
N GLY A 56 -9.71 16.08 7.12
CA GLY A 56 -9.04 14.78 7.34
C GLY A 56 -9.02 13.86 6.12
N TRP A 57 -9.80 14.15 5.09
CA TRP A 57 -9.84 13.41 3.82
C TRP A 57 -8.48 13.29 3.11
N GLY A 58 -7.57 14.24 3.34
CA GLY A 58 -6.22 14.19 2.78
C GLY A 58 -5.38 13.03 3.32
N VAL A 59 -5.56 12.64 4.58
CA VAL A 59 -4.82 11.50 5.18
C VAL A 59 -5.37 10.18 4.64
N VAL A 60 -6.69 10.04 4.60
CA VAL A 60 -7.37 8.88 3.99
C VAL A 60 -6.91 8.66 2.55
N ALA A 61 -6.88 9.73 1.76
CA ALA A 61 -6.51 9.66 0.35
C ALA A 61 -5.01 9.31 0.17
N ASP A 62 -4.14 9.80 1.05
CA ASP A 62 -2.71 9.47 1.06
C ASP A 62 -2.49 7.96 1.30
N ASP A 63 -3.14 7.40 2.33
CA ASP A 63 -2.95 5.99 2.72
C ASP A 63 -3.51 5.04 1.66
N LEU A 64 -4.67 5.38 1.07
CA LEU A 64 -5.22 4.64 -0.06
C LEU A 64 -4.31 4.72 -1.29
N ALA A 65 -3.73 5.89 -1.59
CA ALA A 65 -2.79 6.04 -2.69
C ALA A 65 -1.51 5.22 -2.46
N ALA A 66 -0.96 5.21 -1.24
CA ALA A 66 0.16 4.34 -0.87
C ALA A 66 -0.18 2.86 -1.07
N GLY A 67 -1.40 2.44 -0.69
CA GLY A 67 -1.92 1.08 -0.92
C GLY A 67 -1.99 0.70 -2.40
N VAL A 68 -2.53 1.58 -3.25
CA VAL A 68 -2.61 1.38 -4.71
C VAL A 68 -1.23 1.31 -5.35
N LEU A 69 -0.32 2.20 -4.99
CA LEU A 69 1.06 2.20 -5.51
C LEU A 69 1.81 0.93 -5.10
N ALA A 70 1.69 0.52 -3.84
CA ALA A 70 2.26 -0.74 -3.36
C ALA A 70 1.70 -1.94 -4.14
N GLY A 71 0.37 -1.96 -4.34
CA GLY A 71 -0.29 -2.99 -5.13
C GLY A 71 0.18 -3.04 -6.58
N GLY A 72 0.31 -1.89 -7.24
CA GLY A 72 0.82 -1.80 -8.61
C GLY A 72 2.22 -2.40 -8.77
N VAL A 73 3.12 -2.11 -7.83
CA VAL A 73 4.47 -2.69 -7.81
C VAL A 73 4.44 -4.20 -7.57
N LEU A 74 3.55 -4.72 -6.72
CA LEU A 74 3.38 -6.17 -6.49
C LEU A 74 2.78 -6.89 -7.70
N LEU A 75 2.00 -6.20 -8.52
CA LEU A 75 1.43 -6.73 -9.75
C LEU A 75 2.44 -6.71 -10.91
N LEU A 76 3.39 -5.78 -10.92
CA LEU A 76 4.37 -5.64 -11.99
C LEU A 76 5.12 -6.95 -12.32
N PRO A 77 5.69 -7.70 -11.35
CA PRO A 77 6.32 -9.00 -11.61
C PRO A 77 5.40 -10.01 -12.32
N ARG A 78 4.08 -9.98 -12.03
CA ARG A 78 3.10 -10.87 -12.69
C ARG A 78 2.92 -10.54 -14.16
N VAL A 79 2.90 -9.25 -14.49
CA VAL A 79 2.69 -8.76 -15.87
C VAL A 79 3.93 -9.01 -16.72
N ILE A 80 5.12 -8.81 -16.18
CA ILE A 80 6.39 -8.99 -16.92
C ILE A 80 6.89 -10.44 -16.92
N GLY A 81 6.15 -11.37 -16.32
CA GLY A 81 6.52 -12.79 -16.25
C GLY A 81 7.66 -13.12 -15.27
N TRP A 82 8.13 -12.16 -14.47
CA TRP A 82 9.14 -12.39 -13.45
C TRP A 82 8.51 -12.97 -12.18
N ARG A 83 8.74 -14.27 -11.93
CA ARG A 83 8.09 -14.99 -10.82
C ARG A 83 9.11 -15.68 -9.91
N PRO A 84 9.84 -14.92 -9.08
CA PRO A 84 10.76 -15.54 -8.13
C PRO A 84 10.00 -16.41 -7.11
N ALA A 85 10.54 -17.61 -6.83
CA ALA A 85 9.90 -18.61 -5.99
C ALA A 85 9.58 -18.12 -4.57
N TRP A 86 10.44 -17.29 -3.98
CA TRP A 86 10.22 -16.73 -2.65
C TRP A 86 9.04 -15.74 -2.59
N LEU A 87 8.68 -15.13 -3.73
CA LEU A 87 7.57 -14.18 -3.83
C LEU A 87 6.27 -14.90 -4.21
N PHE A 88 6.33 -15.86 -5.14
CA PHE A 88 5.13 -16.50 -5.70
C PHE A 88 4.87 -17.92 -5.22
N GLY A 89 5.76 -18.51 -4.43
CA GLY A 89 5.61 -19.87 -3.94
C GLY A 89 5.66 -20.93 -5.05
N THR A 90 6.30 -20.61 -6.18
CA THR A 90 6.49 -21.56 -7.28
C THR A 90 7.66 -22.49 -6.94
N SER A 91 7.34 -23.71 -6.52
CA SER A 91 8.28 -24.84 -6.38
C SER A 91 8.28 -25.71 -7.62
#